data_AF-A0A8V5G2T8-F1
#
_entry.id   AF-A0A8V5G2T8-F1
#
_cell.length_a   1.000
_cell.length_b   1.000
_cell.length_c   1.000
_cell.angle_alpha   90.00
_cell.angle_beta   90.00
_cell.angle_gamma   90.00
#
_symmetry.space_group_name_H-M   'P 1'
#
loop_
_entity.id
_entity.type
_entity.pdbx_description
1 polymer ?
#
loop_
_entity_poly.entity_id
_entity_poly.type
_entity_poly.pdbx_seq_one_letter_code
_entity_poly.pdbx_strand_id
1 'polypeptide(L)'
;MCIDGTEGCENPKPCQSELIVLEHGSYSGDPVTKVLLQPLTGRTHQLRVHCSAIGHPIVGDFTYSHRKDSSPYRMMLHAYYLRIPTGKELIEVCAPDPFITAMDSNWVPQSIIHRLDETIQELKDKVVQKEEEERQEAVLGGGEQEALSEAKSPETEEQRAQCEQWLAEWALE
;
A
#
# COMPACT_ATOMS: atom_id res chain seq x y z
N MET A 1 1.58 7.15 16.36
CA MET A 1 2.35 6.36 15.37
C MET A 1 3.68 7.04 15.13
N CYS A 2 4.76 6.30 15.35
CA CYS A 2 6.13 6.76 15.40
C CYS A 2 7.00 5.81 14.57
N ILE A 3 8.21 6.24 14.24
CA ILE A 3 9.20 5.38 13.58
C ILE A 3 10.06 4.75 14.67
N ASP A 4 10.48 3.51 14.48
CA ASP A 4 11.42 2.88 15.40
C ASP A 4 12.65 3.77 15.62
N GLY A 5 13.09 3.89 16.87
CA GLY A 5 14.18 4.77 17.29
C GLY A 5 13.82 6.25 17.51
N THR A 6 12.56 6.67 17.33
CA THR A 6 12.11 8.03 17.71
C THR A 6 11.68 8.10 19.19
N GLU A 7 11.85 9.28 19.80
CA GLU A 7 11.48 9.50 21.21
C GLU A 7 9.99 9.23 21.45
N GLY A 8 9.67 8.44 22.47
CA GLY A 8 8.30 8.04 22.80
C GLY A 8 7.74 6.92 21.92
N CYS A 9 8.57 6.26 21.10
CA CYS A 9 8.13 5.10 20.34
C CYS A 9 8.23 3.80 21.16
N GLU A 10 7.08 3.20 21.44
CA GLU A 10 6.97 1.95 22.18
C GLU A 10 6.42 0.84 21.28
N ASN A 11 6.97 -0.36 21.40
CA ASN A 11 6.54 -1.58 20.71
C ASN A 11 6.45 -1.45 19.16
N PRO A 12 7.58 -1.20 18.48
CA PRO A 12 7.60 -1.11 17.02
C PRO A 12 7.17 -2.43 16.38
N LYS A 13 6.26 -2.36 15.41
CA LYS A 13 5.79 -3.51 14.63
C LYS A 13 6.40 -3.48 13.22
N PRO A 14 6.69 -4.63 12.59
CA PRO A 14 7.18 -4.68 11.22
C PRO A 14 6.30 -3.87 10.27
N CYS A 15 6.93 -3.05 9.44
CA CYS A 15 6.25 -2.09 8.58
C CYS A 15 7.04 -1.90 7.29
N GLN A 16 6.47 -2.27 6.14
CA GLN A 16 7.17 -2.22 4.85
C GLN A 16 6.28 -1.66 3.74
N SER A 17 6.83 -0.73 2.97
CA SER A 17 6.20 -0.14 1.80
C SER A 17 7.21 -0.05 0.67
N GLU A 18 6.78 -0.37 -0.54
CA GLU A 18 7.53 -0.11 -1.76
C GLU A 18 7.06 1.21 -2.38
N LEU A 19 8.00 1.96 -2.95
CA LEU A 19 7.76 3.27 -3.55
C LEU A 19 8.38 3.29 -4.95
N ILE A 20 7.58 3.69 -5.94
CA ILE A 20 8.02 3.90 -7.31
C ILE A 20 7.72 5.35 -7.68
N VAL A 21 8.72 6.09 -8.15
CA VAL A 21 8.56 7.47 -8.61
C VAL A 21 7.92 7.45 -9.99
N LEU A 22 6.77 8.12 -10.17
CA LEU A 22 6.12 8.20 -11.48
C LEU A 22 6.54 9.48 -12.21
N GLU A 23 6.40 10.63 -11.54
CA GLU A 23 6.61 11.94 -12.15
C GLU A 23 7.22 12.92 -11.14
N HIS A 24 8.06 13.83 -11.62
CA HIS A 24 8.39 15.07 -10.90
C HIS A 24 7.60 16.21 -11.49
N GLY A 25 7.20 17.15 -10.63
CA GLY A 25 6.52 18.36 -11.06
C GLY A 25 6.35 19.35 -9.94
N SER A 26 5.33 20.19 -10.05
CA SER A 26 4.97 21.15 -9.01
C SER A 26 3.50 21.09 -8.67
N TYR A 27 3.17 21.32 -7.40
CA TYR A 27 1.81 21.51 -6.92
C TYR A 27 1.68 22.91 -6.31
N SER A 28 0.81 23.75 -6.88
CA SER A 28 0.65 25.16 -6.44
C SER A 28 1.96 25.98 -6.44
N GLY A 29 2.93 25.59 -7.28
CA GLY A 29 4.25 26.23 -7.38
C GLY A 29 5.35 25.57 -6.55
N ASP A 30 5.01 24.70 -5.60
CA ASP A 30 5.99 23.96 -4.79
C ASP A 30 6.42 22.65 -5.47
N PRO A 31 7.70 22.25 -5.39
CA PRO A 31 8.19 21.03 -5.99
C PRO A 31 7.60 19.80 -5.29
N VAL A 32 7.04 18.87 -6.06
CA VAL A 32 6.47 17.62 -5.55
C VAL A 32 6.75 16.45 -6.48
N THR A 33 6.57 15.24 -5.94
CA THR A 33 6.76 13.99 -6.68
C THR A 33 5.48 13.18 -6.63
N LYS A 34 5.00 12.74 -7.80
CA LYS A 34 3.92 11.77 -7.90
C LYS A 34 4.54 10.38 -7.80
N VAL A 35 4.04 9.57 -6.86
CA VAL A 35 4.57 8.24 -6.57
C VAL A 35 3.46 7.19 -6.60
N LEU A 36 3.82 5.97 -6.95
CA LEU A 36 3.03 4.77 -6.66
C LEU A 36 3.56 4.15 -5.38
N LEU A 37 2.66 3.86 -4.44
CA LEU A 37 2.99 3.27 -3.14
C LEU A 37 2.30 1.92 -3.01
N GLN A 38 3.08 0.88 -2.68
CA GLN A 38 2.57 -0.46 -2.40
C GLN A 38 2.85 -0.81 -0.93
N PRO A 39 1.83 -0.76 -0.05
CA PRO A 39 1.98 -1.24 1.32
C PRO A 39 2.03 -2.78 1.33
N LEU A 40 3.13 -3.36 1.83
CA LEU A 40 3.25 -4.81 2.06
C LEU A 40 2.73 -5.23 3.44
N THR A 41 2.53 -4.26 4.32
CA THR A 41 1.90 -4.38 5.64
C THR A 41 0.77 -3.37 5.76
N GLY A 42 -0.14 -3.57 6.73
CA GLY A 42 -1.27 -2.66 6.98
C GLY A 42 -1.21 -2.00 8.35
N ARG A 43 -0.26 -1.09 8.60
CA ARG A 43 -0.22 -0.30 9.84
C ARG A 43 -1.00 1.01 9.69
N THR A 44 -1.55 1.52 10.79
CA THR A 44 -2.29 2.79 10.80
C THR A 44 -1.40 3.93 10.29
N HIS A 45 -1.91 4.68 9.30
CA HIS A 45 -1.19 5.78 8.65
C HIS A 45 0.17 5.41 8.03
N GLN A 46 0.44 4.13 7.78
CA GLN A 46 1.74 3.62 7.33
C GLN A 46 2.39 4.47 6.24
N LEU A 47 1.69 4.68 5.12
CA LEU A 47 2.20 5.43 3.97
C LEU A 47 2.50 6.89 4.33
N ARG A 48 1.64 7.52 5.14
CA ARG A 48 1.77 8.91 5.58
C ARG A 48 3.02 9.10 6.44
N VAL A 49 3.22 8.19 7.40
CA VAL A 49 4.39 8.15 8.28
C VAL A 49 5.66 7.89 7.47
N HIS A 50 5.66 6.89 6.58
CA HIS A 50 6.82 6.56 5.75
C HIS A 50 7.23 7.70 4.82
N CYS A 51 6.28 8.34 4.15
CA CYS A 51 6.54 9.51 3.31
C CYS A 51 7.14 10.68 4.11
N SER A 52 6.58 10.97 5.29
CA SER A 52 7.14 11.99 6.19
C SER A 52 8.54 11.61 6.70
N ALA A 53 8.77 10.34 7.04
CA ALA A 53 10.04 9.80 7.52
C ALA A 53 11.21 10.04 6.55
N ILE A 54 10.96 9.87 5.25
CA ILE A 54 11.96 10.08 4.20
C ILE A 54 12.10 11.56 3.79
N GLY A 55 11.40 12.47 4.47
CA GLY A 55 11.45 13.91 4.20
C GLY A 55 10.51 14.39 3.09
N HIS A 56 9.61 13.53 2.61
CA HIS A 56 8.66 13.82 1.52
C HIS A 56 7.21 13.59 1.99
N PRO A 57 6.68 14.41 2.93
CA PRO A 57 5.32 14.26 3.42
C PRO A 57 4.29 14.37 2.28
N ILE A 58 3.16 13.68 2.44
CA ILE A 58 2.08 13.72 1.46
C ILE A 58 1.45 15.11 1.45
N VAL A 59 1.30 15.69 0.26
CA VAL A 59 0.68 17.01 0.06
C VAL A 59 -0.71 17.02 0.69
N GLY A 60 -0.97 18.02 1.54
CA GLY A 60 -2.25 18.18 2.24
C GLY A 60 -2.42 17.28 3.47
N ASP A 61 -1.37 16.57 3.89
CA ASP A 61 -1.37 15.85 5.16
C ASP A 61 -1.01 16.79 6.31
N PHE A 62 -2.02 17.42 6.91
CA PHE A 62 -1.84 18.34 8.02
C PHE A 62 -1.10 17.74 9.23
N THR A 63 -1.27 16.44 9.48
CA THR A 63 -0.72 15.77 10.67
C THR A 63 0.79 15.54 10.52
N TYR A 64 1.20 14.94 9.41
CA TYR A 64 2.59 14.49 9.20
C TYR A 64 3.45 15.51 8.44
N SER A 65 2.88 16.61 7.95
CA SER A 65 3.61 17.78 7.44
C SER A 65 4.00 18.78 8.54
N HIS A 66 3.77 18.45 9.81
CA HIS A 66 3.92 19.38 10.94
C HIS A 66 3.13 20.69 10.76
N ARG A 67 1.88 20.59 10.27
CA ARG A 67 0.96 21.71 10.05
C ARG A 67 1.42 22.72 8.97
N LYS A 68 2.38 22.36 8.13
CA LYS A 68 2.81 23.19 6.99
C LYS A 68 1.79 23.12 5.84
N ASP A 69 1.20 21.95 5.63
CA ASP A 69 0.26 21.74 4.52
C ASP A 69 -1.18 21.96 5.00
N SER A 70 -1.57 23.23 5.08
CA SER A 70 -2.95 23.63 5.37
C SER A 70 -3.68 24.24 4.16
N SER A 71 -2.97 24.50 3.06
CA SER A 71 -3.53 25.13 1.86
C SER A 71 -4.22 24.17 0.87
N PRO A 72 -3.77 22.91 0.66
CA PRO A 72 -4.43 22.02 -0.28
C PRO A 72 -5.84 21.65 0.18
N TYR A 73 -6.79 21.49 -0.74
CA TYR A 73 -8.20 21.22 -0.42
C TYR A 73 -8.45 19.81 0.14
N ARG A 74 -7.49 18.90 -0.03
CA ARG A 74 -7.51 17.52 0.46
C ARG A 74 -6.08 16.98 0.62
N MET A 75 -5.97 15.82 1.25
CA MET A 75 -4.76 15.00 1.22
C MET A 75 -4.62 14.28 -0.13
N MET A 76 -3.42 14.33 -0.71
CA MET A 76 -3.05 13.69 -1.99
C MET A 76 -2.62 12.24 -1.80
N LEU A 77 -3.48 11.47 -1.15
CA LEU A 77 -3.38 10.01 -1.05
C LEU A 77 -4.64 9.39 -1.64
N HIS A 78 -4.48 8.41 -2.52
CA HIS A 78 -5.57 7.75 -3.21
C HIS A 78 -5.32 6.24 -3.32
N ALA A 79 -6.31 5.44 -2.91
CA ALA A 79 -6.28 4.00 -3.10
C ALA A 79 -6.62 3.68 -4.56
N TYR A 80 -5.58 3.52 -5.37
CA TYR A 80 -5.71 3.39 -6.82
C TYR A 80 -6.04 1.95 -7.26
N TYR A 81 -5.36 0.95 -6.70
CA TYR A 81 -5.51 -0.45 -7.11
C TYR A 81 -5.76 -1.34 -5.90
N LEU A 82 -6.67 -2.30 -6.03
CA LEU A 82 -7.02 -3.26 -4.99
C LEU A 82 -7.27 -4.64 -5.60
N ARG A 83 -6.67 -5.66 -4.99
CA ARG A 83 -6.82 -7.06 -5.37
C ARG A 83 -7.13 -7.90 -4.13
N ILE A 84 -8.28 -8.58 -4.11
CA ILE A 84 -8.75 -9.39 -2.98
C ILE A 84 -9.08 -10.81 -3.49
N PRO A 85 -8.29 -11.82 -3.12
CA PRO A 85 -8.59 -13.22 -3.43
C PRO A 85 -9.61 -13.77 -2.43
N THR A 86 -10.91 -13.72 -2.77
CA THR A 86 -12.00 -14.16 -1.88
C THR A 86 -12.22 -15.68 -1.86
N GLY A 87 -11.45 -16.44 -2.65
CA GLY A 87 -11.56 -17.90 -2.80
C GLY A 87 -12.62 -18.35 -3.82
N LYS A 88 -13.73 -17.60 -3.97
CA LYS A 88 -14.74 -17.85 -5.02
C LYS A 88 -14.44 -17.10 -6.29
N GLU A 89 -14.01 -15.85 -6.15
CA GLU A 89 -13.64 -14.98 -7.24
C GLU A 89 -12.48 -14.07 -6.82
N LEU A 90 -11.74 -13.62 -7.83
CA LEU A 90 -10.74 -12.58 -7.66
C LEU A 90 -11.44 -11.23 -7.85
N ILE A 91 -11.51 -10.44 -6.77
CA ILE A 91 -11.94 -9.04 -6.88
C ILE A 91 -10.70 -8.24 -7.24
N GLU A 92 -10.66 -7.69 -8.45
CA GLU A 92 -9.59 -6.82 -8.91
C GLU A 92 -10.20 -5.53 -9.44
N VAL A 93 -9.85 -4.40 -8.83
CA VAL A 93 -10.40 -3.10 -9.16
C VAL A 93 -9.31 -2.04 -9.27
N CYS A 94 -9.53 -1.12 -10.20
CA CYS A 94 -8.68 0.05 -10.42
C CYS A 94 -9.57 1.29 -10.44
N ALA A 95 -9.26 2.25 -9.57
CA ALA A 95 -9.88 3.57 -9.59
C ALA A 95 -9.21 4.45 -10.66
N PRO A 96 -9.91 5.47 -11.21
CA PRO A 96 -9.28 6.46 -12.07
C PRO A 96 -8.26 7.28 -11.30
N ASP A 97 -7.18 7.71 -11.96
CA ASP A 97 -6.15 8.56 -11.35
C ASP A 97 -6.69 9.99 -11.15
N PRO A 98 -6.83 10.47 -9.90
CA PRO A 98 -7.30 11.82 -9.62
C PRO A 98 -6.18 12.87 -9.73
N PHE A 99 -4.92 12.47 -9.80
CA PHE A 99 -3.76 13.35 -9.76
C PHE A 99 -3.26 13.68 -11.18
N ILE A 100 -4.17 14.17 -12.01
CA ILE A 100 -3.92 14.61 -13.38
C ILE A 100 -4.28 16.08 -13.53
N THR A 101 -3.55 16.82 -14.37
CA THR A 101 -3.77 18.26 -14.59
C THR A 101 -5.19 18.60 -15.05
N ALA A 102 -5.86 17.67 -15.74
CA ALA A 102 -7.25 17.83 -16.17
C ALA A 102 -8.26 17.84 -15.01
N MET A 103 -7.93 17.21 -13.87
CA MET A 103 -8.77 17.15 -12.66
C MET A 103 -8.36 18.20 -11.63
N ASP A 104 -7.06 18.47 -11.51
CA ASP A 104 -6.52 19.49 -10.62
C ASP A 104 -5.44 20.31 -11.33
N SER A 105 -5.77 21.56 -11.68
CA SER A 105 -4.88 22.48 -12.38
C SER A 105 -3.66 22.90 -11.55
N ASN A 106 -3.67 22.68 -10.23
CA ASN A 106 -2.52 22.99 -9.38
C ASN A 106 -1.37 22.01 -9.63
N TRP A 107 -1.65 20.81 -10.13
CA TRP A 107 -0.63 19.82 -10.51
C TRP A 107 -0.10 20.10 -11.91
N VAL A 108 1.20 20.37 -11.99
CA VAL A 108 1.93 20.62 -13.25
C VAL A 108 3.09 19.62 -13.35
N PRO A 109 2.96 18.55 -14.16
CA PRO A 109 4.05 17.59 -14.36
C PRO A 109 5.18 18.23 -15.18
N GLN A 110 6.43 17.91 -14.82
CA GLN A 110 7.63 18.42 -15.48
C GLN A 110 8.45 17.32 -16.12
N SER A 111 8.59 16.17 -15.47
CA SER A 111 9.31 15.01 -16.00
C SER A 111 8.64 13.70 -15.62
N ILE A 112 8.42 12.83 -16.60
CA ILE A 112 7.90 11.48 -16.39
C ILE A 112 9.08 10.53 -16.23
N ILE A 113 9.11 9.78 -15.14
CA ILE A 113 10.12 8.76 -14.84
C ILE A 113 9.57 7.37 -15.19
N HIS A 114 8.36 7.06 -14.71
CA HIS A 114 7.65 5.81 -14.98
C HIS A 114 6.19 6.12 -15.36
N ARG A 115 5.65 5.40 -16.34
CA ARG A 115 4.23 5.51 -16.68
C ARG A 115 3.38 4.66 -15.75
N LEU A 116 2.27 5.22 -15.30
CA LEU A 116 1.37 4.55 -14.35
C LEU A 116 0.84 3.22 -14.92
N ASP A 117 0.33 3.22 -16.15
CA ASP A 117 -0.26 2.03 -16.76
C ASP A 117 0.76 0.89 -16.91
N GLU A 118 1.98 1.21 -17.35
CA GLU A 118 3.08 0.24 -17.50
C GLU A 118 3.49 -0.32 -16.13
N THR A 119 3.65 0.55 -15.13
CA THR A 119 4.03 0.13 -13.77
C THR A 119 2.97 -0.78 -13.14
N ILE A 120 1.69 -0.47 -13.35
CA ILE A 120 0.58 -1.28 -12.84
C ILE A 120 0.52 -2.64 -13.54
N GLN A 121 0.75 -2.67 -14.85
CA GLN A 121 0.81 -3.94 -15.58
C GLN A 121 1.97 -4.82 -15.07
N GLU A 122 3.16 -4.26 -14.87
CA GLU A 122 4.31 -4.99 -14.31
C GLU A 122 4.02 -5.54 -12.90
N LEU A 123 3.30 -4.78 -12.06
CA LEU A 123 2.89 -5.25 -10.74
C LEU A 123 1.91 -6.42 -10.83
N LYS A 124 0.95 -6.37 -11.76
CA LYS A 124 0.02 -7.48 -12.00
C LYS A 124 0.77 -8.72 -12.46
N ASP A 125 1.68 -8.58 -13.40
CA ASP A 125 2.45 -9.69 -13.97
C ASP A 125 3.32 -10.37 -12.89
N LYS A 126 3.98 -9.59 -12.04
CA LYS A 126 4.75 -10.11 -10.88
C LYS A 126 3.89 -10.89 -9.91
N VAL A 127 2.66 -10.44 -9.65
CA VAL A 127 1.73 -11.13 -8.75
C VAL A 127 1.27 -12.46 -9.35
N VAL A 128 0.97 -12.49 -10.65
CA VAL A 128 0.58 -13.73 -11.36
C VAL A 128 1.73 -14.74 -11.35
N GLN A 129 2.96 -14.30 -11.68
CA GLN A 129 4.14 -15.16 -11.67
C GLN A 129 4.38 -15.76 -10.28
N LYS A 130 4.30 -14.94 -9.23
CA LYS A 130 4.47 -15.41 -7.85
C LYS A 130 3.43 -16.46 -7.47
N GLU A 131 2.17 -16.26 -7.86
CA GLU A 131 1.10 -17.25 -7.60
C GLU A 131 1.29 -18.54 -8.41
N GLU A 132 1.84 -18.46 -9.62
CA GLU A 132 2.16 -19.64 -10.43
C GLU A 132 3.33 -20.43 -9.84
N GLU A 133 4.38 -19.74 -9.36
CA GLU A 133 5.52 -20.35 -8.67
C GLU A 133 5.09 -21.06 -7.39
N GLU A 134 4.31 -20.39 -6.53
CA GLU A 134 3.78 -20.99 -5.29
C GLU A 134 2.91 -22.23 -5.57
N ARG A 135 2.13 -22.23 -6.67
CA ARG A 135 1.36 -23.40 -7.11
C ARG A 135 2.26 -24.52 -7.62
N GLN A 136 3.30 -24.23 -8.39
CA GLN A 136 4.22 -25.24 -8.91
C GLN A 136 5.03 -25.90 -7.78
N GLU A 137 5.47 -25.12 -6.78
CA GLU A 137 6.13 -25.66 -5.60
C GLU A 137 5.22 -26.58 -4.78
N ALA A 138 3.94 -26.20 -4.61
CA ALA A 138 2.95 -27.06 -3.95
C ALA A 138 2.72 -28.39 -4.68
N VAL A 139 2.80 -28.41 -6.01
CA VAL A 139 2.64 -29.63 -6.83
C VAL A 139 3.88 -30.52 -6.79
N LEU A 140 5.09 -29.95 -6.75
CA LEU A 140 6.35 -30.72 -6.73
C LEU A 140 6.73 -31.25 -5.33
N GLY A 141 6.15 -30.71 -4.26
CA GLY A 141 6.35 -31.17 -2.87
C GLY A 141 5.48 -32.35 -2.41
N GLY A 142 4.52 -32.79 -3.23
CA GLY A 142 3.52 -33.81 -2.85
C GLY A 142 3.81 -35.20 -3.42
N GLY A 143 4.47 -36.06 -2.62
CA GLY A 143 4.36 -37.51 -2.79
C GLY A 143 2.91 -37.95 -2.49
N GLU A 144 2.41 -38.88 -3.30
CA GLU A 144 1.04 -39.42 -3.33
C GLU A 144 0.29 -39.38 -1.98
N GLN A 145 -0.68 -38.47 -1.88
CA GLN A 145 -1.91 -38.70 -1.13
C GLN A 145 -3.06 -37.94 -1.79
N GLU A 146 -4.15 -38.68 -2.00
CA GLU A 146 -5.32 -38.35 -2.80
C GLU A 146 -5.93 -36.97 -2.51
N ALA A 147 -6.39 -36.33 -3.59
CA ALA A 147 -7.10 -35.07 -3.58
C ALA A 147 -8.36 -35.10 -2.69
N LEU A 148 -8.31 -34.39 -1.57
CA LEU A 148 -9.45 -33.66 -1.03
C LEU A 148 -9.12 -32.16 -1.12
N SER A 149 -10.03 -31.42 -1.74
CA SER A 149 -10.00 -29.97 -1.86
C SER A 149 -9.48 -29.30 -0.58
N GLU A 150 -8.32 -28.63 -0.67
CA GLU A 150 -7.89 -27.68 0.36
C GLU A 150 -8.81 -26.44 0.27
N ALA A 151 -10.00 -26.57 0.86
CA ALA A 151 -10.55 -25.45 1.59
C ALA A 151 -9.43 -24.97 2.51
N LYS A 152 -9.04 -23.68 2.40
CA LYS A 152 -8.07 -23.04 3.32
C LYS A 152 -8.29 -23.64 4.70
N SER A 153 -7.24 -24.26 5.25
CA SER A 153 -7.26 -24.88 6.56
C SER A 153 -7.99 -23.93 7.53
N PRO A 154 -8.94 -24.46 8.34
CA PRO A 154 -9.68 -23.62 9.27
C PRO A 154 -8.66 -22.83 10.10
N GLU A 155 -8.87 -21.52 10.17
CA GLU A 155 -8.05 -20.59 10.95
C GLU A 155 -7.69 -21.24 12.29
N THR A 156 -6.41 -21.42 12.56
CA THR A 156 -5.98 -22.05 13.81
C THR A 156 -6.40 -21.19 14.99
N GLU A 157 -6.63 -21.80 16.14
CA GLU A 157 -7.02 -21.08 17.35
C GLU A 157 -6.00 -19.99 17.74
N GLU A 158 -4.72 -20.21 17.43
CA GLU A 158 -3.64 -19.23 17.58
C GLU A 158 -3.75 -18.06 16.58
N GLN A 159 -4.02 -18.33 15.30
CA GLN A 159 -4.24 -17.28 14.30
C GLN A 159 -5.48 -16.45 14.63
N ARG A 160 -6.55 -17.10 15.08
CA ARG A 160 -7.77 -16.44 15.50
C ARG A 160 -7.54 -15.59 16.75
N ALA A 161 -6.83 -16.11 17.75
CA ALA A 161 -6.47 -15.34 18.94
C ALA A 161 -5.59 -14.13 18.59
N GLN A 162 -4.69 -14.26 17.62
CA GLN A 162 -3.85 -13.17 17.16
C GLN A 162 -4.66 -12.10 16.39
N CYS A 163 -5.59 -12.52 15.53
CA CYS A 163 -6.56 -11.63 14.88
C CYS A 163 -7.45 -10.92 15.91
N GLU A 164 -8.01 -11.65 16.87
CA GLU A 164 -8.86 -11.10 17.94
C GLU A 164 -8.06 -10.13 18.84
N GLN A 165 -6.80 -10.43 19.13
CA GLN A 165 -5.90 -9.50 19.83
C GLN A 165 -5.66 -8.23 19.02
N TRP A 166 -5.37 -8.34 17.72
CA TRP A 166 -5.22 -7.17 16.86
C TRP A 166 -6.51 -6.34 16.78
N LEU A 167 -7.68 -6.97 16.74
CA LEU A 167 -8.98 -6.31 16.71
C LEU A 167 -9.34 -5.69 18.07
N ALA A 168 -8.97 -6.31 19.18
CA ALA A 168 -9.17 -5.77 20.52
C ALA A 168 -8.25 -4.58 20.80
N GLU A 169 -6.99 -4.62 20.34
CA GLU A 169 -6.07 -3.48 20.32
C GLU A 169 -6.62 -2.33 19.44
N TRP A 170 -7.45 -2.63 18.44
CA TRP A 170 -8.13 -1.66 17.58
C TRP A 170 -9.38 -1.02 18.19
N ALA A 171 -10.06 -1.69 19.13
CA ALA A 171 -11.32 -1.22 19.70
C ALA A 171 -11.14 -0.26 20.91
N LEU A 172 -9.90 0.01 21.30
CA LEU A 172 -9.52 0.84 22.44
C LEU A 172 -8.68 2.06 22.00
N GLU A 173 -9.22 2.87 21.09
CA GLU A 173 -8.87 4.30 20.95
C GLU A 173 -10.13 5.13 20.62
#